data_AF-A0A519I5X5-F1
#
_entry.id   AF-A0A519I5X5-F1
#
_cell.length_a   1.000
_cell.length_b   1.000
_cell.length_c   1.000
_cell.angle_alpha   90.00
_cell.angle_beta   90.00
_cell.angle_gamma   90.00
#
_symmetry.space_group_name_H-M   'P 1'
#
loop_
_entity.id
_entity.type
_entity.pdbx_description
1 polymer ?
#
loop_
_entity_poly.entity_id
_entity_poly.type
_entity_poly.pdbx_seq_one_letter_code
_entity_poly.pdbx_strand_id
1 'polypeptide(L)'
;MRALLLLLIAGTAQAETLFEYGRQCAEQVTEIPAFSCMAGEEIPITVDGKPVPADQAPPRCDRPSLLPQADAVSQCVPGSRAVVLRDDKTAQVSAICRKQVPRPAGSALFDEINVISHSLKNGKTCWFTAKAAAPLTATSGIDGRWVPSPSTFTRKPQLASPEGVKALPADKVWQTPHQVAWSQPACINCHDSGPFMYSPYIAQTTQLPGDPFGNYQPKAIGEDFKKAWARLHAFGITTRGNTCTACHRMGNMNSCQVAMQQSTGNATQQGGNEWSRRFPQSHWMSPGNLHSQAQWDEQFSQSLKKLAACCENPKGPGCQVVEYGPRPKR
;
A
#
# COMPACT_ATOMS: atom_id res chain seq x y z
N MET A 1 39.39 24.14 43.97
CA MET A 1 38.59 23.01 43.45
C MET A 1 37.23 23.54 43.01
N ARG A 2 36.98 23.69 41.71
CA ARG A 2 35.65 23.97 41.15
C ARG A 2 35.21 22.74 40.37
N ALA A 3 34.26 22.00 40.91
CA ALA A 3 33.61 20.90 40.22
C ALA A 3 32.67 21.50 39.16
N LEU A 4 32.95 21.22 37.89
CA LEU A 4 32.09 21.55 36.77
C LEU A 4 31.03 20.44 36.66
N LEU A 5 29.79 20.76 37.03
CA LEU A 5 28.65 19.87 36.85
C LEU A 5 28.21 19.93 35.38
N LEU A 6 28.60 18.94 34.58
CA LEU A 6 28.10 18.74 33.22
C LEU A 6 26.68 18.15 33.31
N LEU A 7 25.66 18.98 33.11
CA LEU A 7 24.30 18.50 32.85
C LEU A 7 24.25 17.90 31.44
N LEU A 8 24.19 16.58 31.36
CA LEU A 8 23.75 15.84 30.19
C LEU A 8 22.26 16.14 29.96
N ILE A 9 21.96 17.07 29.06
CA ILE A 9 20.61 17.23 28.51
C ILE A 9 20.41 16.05 27.55
N ALA A 10 19.84 14.96 28.07
CA ALA A 10 19.29 13.90 27.24
C ALA A 10 18.07 14.49 26.52
N GLY A 11 18.29 15.06 25.32
CA GLY A 11 17.21 15.51 24.46
C GLY A 11 16.32 14.32 24.10
N THR A 12 15.11 14.30 24.64
CA THR A 12 14.07 13.40 24.15
C THR A 12 13.77 13.81 22.71
N ALA A 13 14.19 12.99 21.75
CA ALA A 13 13.82 13.21 20.35
C ALA A 13 12.29 13.19 20.25
N GLN A 14 11.67 14.35 20.03
CA GLN A 14 10.24 14.44 19.79
C GLN A 14 9.87 13.65 18.53
N ALA A 15 8.72 12.99 18.56
CA ALA A 15 8.16 12.34 17.38
C ALA A 15 7.86 13.38 16.30
N GLU A 16 8.12 13.02 15.04
CA GLU A 16 7.90 13.89 13.88
C GLU A 16 6.41 14.23 13.73
N THR A 17 6.10 15.50 13.50
CA THR A 17 4.71 15.91 13.26
C THR A 17 4.25 15.55 11.85
N LEU A 18 2.93 15.42 11.66
CA LEU A 18 2.33 15.25 10.32
C LEU A 18 2.80 16.33 9.35
N PHE A 19 2.86 17.59 9.79
CA PHE A 19 3.27 18.71 8.95
C PHE A 19 4.74 18.62 8.52
N GLU A 20 5.64 18.25 9.43
CA GLU A 20 7.07 18.10 9.11
C GLU A 20 7.32 16.95 8.14
N TYR A 21 6.65 15.81 8.36
CA TYR A 21 6.72 14.66 7.45
C TYR A 21 6.13 15.01 6.08
N GLY A 22 4.94 15.62 6.07
CA GLY A 22 4.26 16.07 4.86
C GLY A 22 5.13 17.03 4.03
N ARG A 23 5.76 18.02 4.66
CA ARG A 23 6.69 18.93 3.99
C ARG A 23 7.87 18.19 3.37
N GLN A 24 8.50 17.26 4.09
CA GLN A 24 9.61 16.48 3.54
C GLN A 24 9.20 15.65 2.33
N CYS A 25 8.02 15.05 2.36
CA CYS A 25 7.46 14.31 1.23
C CYS A 25 7.22 15.23 0.02
N ALA A 26 6.69 16.42 0.26
CA ALA A 26 6.47 17.40 -0.80
C ALA A 26 7.77 17.87 -1.46
N GLU A 27 8.82 18.12 -0.67
CA GLU A 27 10.15 18.53 -1.14
C GLU A 27 10.88 17.43 -1.91
N GLN A 28 10.77 16.19 -1.44
CA GLN A 28 11.61 15.09 -1.94
C GLN A 28 10.92 14.20 -2.98
N VAL A 29 9.60 14.29 -3.10
CA VAL A 29 8.78 13.53 -4.04
C VAL A 29 7.89 14.46 -4.85
N THR A 30 6.78 14.92 -4.26
CA THR A 30 5.84 15.89 -4.81
C THR A 30 4.83 16.27 -3.73
N GLU A 31 4.30 17.49 -3.79
CA GLU A 31 3.08 17.83 -3.05
C GLU A 31 1.91 16.97 -3.54
N ILE A 32 1.11 16.49 -2.59
CA ILE A 32 -0.14 15.77 -2.80
C ILE A 32 -1.27 16.80 -2.70
N PRO A 33 -2.13 16.97 -3.70
CA PRO A 33 -3.25 17.90 -3.61
C PRO A 33 -4.32 17.42 -2.63
N ALA A 34 -5.20 18.32 -2.18
CA ALA A 34 -6.49 17.89 -1.63
C ALA A 34 -7.28 17.20 -2.75
N PHE A 35 -8.12 16.22 -2.41
CA PHE A 35 -8.74 15.37 -3.43
C PHE A 35 -10.10 14.84 -2.99
N SER A 36 -10.88 14.34 -3.94
CA SER A 36 -12.12 13.64 -3.69
C SER A 36 -11.94 12.15 -3.91
N CYS A 37 -12.27 11.33 -2.92
CA CYS A 37 -12.44 9.89 -3.10
C CYS A 37 -13.53 9.57 -4.15
N MET A 38 -14.52 10.46 -4.28
CA MET A 38 -15.64 10.28 -5.21
C MET A 38 -15.24 10.48 -6.67
N ALA A 39 -14.10 11.15 -6.93
CA ALA A 39 -13.52 11.26 -8.27
C ALA A 39 -12.79 9.98 -8.71
N GLY A 40 -12.58 9.02 -7.78
CA GLY A 40 -11.96 7.74 -8.06
C GLY A 40 -12.87 6.73 -8.73
N GLU A 41 -12.26 5.74 -9.33
CA GLU A 41 -12.92 4.56 -9.87
C GLU A 41 -13.31 3.61 -8.73
N GLU A 42 -14.54 3.11 -8.75
CA GLU A 42 -14.99 2.13 -7.78
C GLU A 42 -14.38 0.76 -8.07
N ILE A 43 -13.84 0.12 -7.04
CA ILE A 43 -13.26 -1.22 -7.14
C ILE A 43 -14.43 -2.22 -7.04
N PRO A 44 -14.74 -2.96 -8.11
CA PRO A 44 -15.90 -3.84 -8.12
C PRO A 44 -15.74 -4.99 -7.11
N ILE A 45 -16.86 -5.37 -6.49
CA ILE A 45 -17.00 -6.64 -5.78
C ILE A 45 -18.02 -7.47 -6.54
N THR A 46 -17.59 -8.66 -6.96
CA THR A 46 -18.45 -9.59 -7.69
C THR A 46 -18.48 -10.96 -7.03
N VAL A 47 -19.61 -11.66 -7.20
CA VAL A 47 -19.76 -13.09 -6.90
C VAL A 47 -20.25 -13.76 -8.17
N ASP A 48 -19.48 -14.73 -8.68
CA ASP A 48 -19.77 -15.44 -9.92
C ASP A 48 -19.96 -14.46 -11.11
N GLY A 49 -19.11 -13.42 -11.15
CA GLY A 49 -19.13 -12.38 -12.17
C GLY A 49 -20.26 -11.35 -12.03
N LYS A 50 -21.13 -11.46 -11.02
CA LYS A 50 -22.24 -10.53 -10.81
C LYS A 50 -21.90 -9.50 -9.72
N PRO A 51 -22.16 -8.20 -9.95
CA PRO A 51 -21.96 -7.17 -8.92
C PRO A 51 -22.75 -7.44 -7.65
N VAL A 52 -22.11 -7.22 -6.50
CA VAL A 52 -22.74 -7.30 -5.18
C VAL A 52 -23.43 -5.96 -4.84
N PRO A 53 -24.65 -5.96 -4.27
CA PRO A 53 -25.30 -4.74 -3.81
C PRO A 53 -24.46 -3.97 -2.78
N ALA A 54 -24.46 -2.63 -2.85
CA ALA A 54 -23.57 -1.78 -2.05
C ALA A 54 -23.74 -1.94 -0.52
N ASP A 55 -24.96 -2.27 -0.08
CA ASP A 55 -25.34 -2.48 1.31
C ASP A 55 -25.13 -3.92 1.80
N GLN A 56 -24.44 -4.75 1.01
CA GLN A 56 -24.12 -6.14 1.36
C GLN A 56 -22.62 -6.37 1.38
N ALA A 57 -22.17 -7.24 2.28
CA ALA A 57 -20.78 -7.66 2.40
C ALA A 57 -20.73 -9.20 2.50
N PRO A 58 -20.75 -9.92 1.37
CA PRO A 58 -20.70 -11.38 1.38
C PRO A 58 -19.40 -11.86 2.03
N PRO A 59 -19.38 -13.05 2.66
CA PRO A 59 -18.17 -13.58 3.28
C PRO A 59 -17.08 -13.94 2.26
N ARG A 60 -17.46 -14.15 0.99
CA ARG A 60 -16.55 -14.47 -0.11
C ARG A 60 -16.96 -13.79 -1.42
N CYS A 61 -15.99 -13.51 -2.28
CA CYS A 61 -16.17 -12.89 -3.60
C CYS A 61 -15.06 -13.34 -4.57
N ASP A 62 -15.21 -12.97 -5.84
CA ASP A 62 -14.29 -13.34 -6.92
C ASP A 62 -12.89 -12.77 -6.71
N ARG A 63 -12.80 -11.52 -6.23
CA ARG A 63 -11.56 -10.76 -6.06
C ARG A 63 -11.59 -10.01 -4.71
N PRO A 64 -11.30 -10.69 -3.59
CA PRO A 64 -11.31 -10.07 -2.26
C PRO A 64 -10.25 -8.99 -2.14
N SER A 65 -10.41 -8.06 -1.17
CA SER A 65 -9.47 -6.94 -1.01
C SER A 65 -8.03 -7.38 -0.72
N LEU A 66 -7.87 -8.52 -0.05
CA LEU A 66 -6.59 -9.08 0.41
C LEU A 66 -5.80 -8.15 1.33
N LEU A 67 -6.46 -7.13 1.86
CA LEU A 67 -5.88 -6.20 2.80
C LEU A 67 -6.23 -6.67 4.22
N PRO A 68 -5.27 -6.68 5.14
CA PRO A 68 -5.55 -6.89 6.57
C PRO A 68 -6.63 -5.91 7.05
N GLN A 69 -7.67 -6.45 7.68
CA GLN A 69 -8.84 -5.70 8.10
C GLN A 69 -9.30 -6.23 9.46
N ALA A 70 -8.80 -5.65 10.55
CA ALA A 70 -9.20 -6.03 11.90
C ALA A 70 -10.67 -5.68 12.18
N ASP A 71 -11.12 -4.53 11.66
CA ASP A 71 -12.43 -3.95 11.98
C ASP A 71 -13.48 -4.16 10.87
N ALA A 72 -13.14 -4.84 9.78
CA ALA A 72 -14.08 -5.06 8.68
C ALA A 72 -14.93 -6.30 8.89
N VAL A 73 -16.16 -6.22 8.37
CA VAL A 73 -17.11 -7.34 8.40
C VAL A 73 -16.79 -8.41 7.35
N SER A 74 -16.04 -8.06 6.30
CA SER A 74 -15.62 -8.97 5.22
C SER A 74 -14.50 -8.37 4.37
N GLN A 75 -13.76 -9.23 3.66
CA GLN A 75 -12.83 -8.84 2.59
C GLN A 75 -13.53 -8.37 1.30
N CYS A 76 -14.87 -8.48 1.24
CA CYS A 76 -15.69 -8.27 0.06
C CYS A 76 -16.73 -7.18 0.28
N VAL A 77 -16.29 -6.02 0.81
CA VAL A 77 -17.15 -4.85 1.04
C VAL A 77 -17.15 -3.96 -0.21
N PRO A 78 -18.31 -3.73 -0.87
CA PRO A 78 -18.40 -2.88 -2.06
C PRO A 78 -18.19 -1.39 -1.75
N GLY A 79 -17.93 -0.60 -2.80
CA GLY A 79 -17.90 0.87 -2.73
C GLY A 79 -16.56 1.49 -2.36
N SER A 80 -15.50 0.69 -2.17
CA SER A 80 -14.13 1.23 -2.09
C SER A 80 -13.71 1.81 -3.43
N ARG A 81 -12.85 2.84 -3.42
CA ARG A 81 -12.43 3.57 -4.62
C ARG A 81 -10.92 3.71 -4.69
N ALA A 82 -10.40 3.65 -5.91
CA ALA A 82 -9.01 3.94 -6.23
C ALA A 82 -8.92 5.27 -6.99
N VAL A 83 -7.90 6.06 -6.66
CA VAL A 83 -7.68 7.38 -7.26
C VAL A 83 -6.22 7.52 -7.64
N VAL A 84 -5.92 7.83 -8.90
CA VAL A 84 -4.60 8.34 -9.29
C VAL A 84 -4.63 9.86 -9.20
N LEU A 85 -3.83 10.41 -8.29
CA LEU A 85 -3.66 11.84 -8.11
C LEU A 85 -2.56 12.39 -9.01
N ARG A 86 -1.59 11.54 -9.35
CA ARG A 86 -0.49 11.86 -10.26
C ARG A 86 0.12 10.56 -10.81
N ASP A 87 0.37 10.50 -12.11
CA ASP A 87 1.18 9.45 -12.73
C ASP A 87 1.86 10.07 -13.95
N ASP A 88 3.08 10.55 -13.76
CA ASP A 88 3.88 11.17 -14.81
C ASP A 88 5.35 10.73 -14.71
N LYS A 89 6.21 11.30 -15.55
CA LYS A 89 7.63 10.93 -15.63
C LYS A 89 8.46 11.20 -14.36
N THR A 90 7.90 11.86 -13.36
CA THR A 90 8.63 12.32 -12.17
C THR A 90 8.10 11.71 -10.88
N ALA A 91 6.80 11.50 -10.78
CA ALA A 91 6.17 10.98 -9.58
C ALA A 91 4.88 10.22 -9.86
N GLN A 92 4.59 9.29 -8.97
CA GLN A 92 3.36 8.52 -8.91
C GLN A 92 2.71 8.73 -7.54
N VAL A 93 1.46 9.15 -7.54
CA VAL A 93 0.67 9.37 -6.33
C VAL A 93 -0.69 8.73 -6.54
N SER A 94 -1.04 7.76 -5.69
CA SER A 94 -2.38 7.17 -5.69
C SER A 94 -2.94 7.10 -4.29
N ALA A 95 -4.27 7.07 -4.23
CA ALA A 95 -5.05 6.90 -3.03
C ALA A 95 -5.99 5.69 -3.17
N ILE A 96 -6.20 4.97 -2.08
CA ILE A 96 -7.29 4.01 -1.96
C ILE A 96 -8.18 4.45 -0.80
N CYS A 97 -9.42 4.79 -1.12
CA CYS A 97 -10.47 5.12 -0.16
C CYS A 97 -11.30 3.86 0.09
N ARG A 98 -11.16 3.28 1.27
CA ARG A 98 -11.67 1.94 1.58
C ARG A 98 -12.96 2.01 2.38
N LYS A 99 -13.87 1.09 2.09
CA LYS A 99 -14.98 0.73 2.95
C LYS A 99 -14.69 -0.64 3.58
N GLN A 100 -14.94 -0.74 4.87
CA GLN A 100 -14.80 -1.92 5.72
C GLN A 100 -16.16 -2.38 6.27
N VAL A 101 -17.19 -1.54 6.11
CA VAL A 101 -18.60 -1.88 6.35
C VAL A 101 -19.45 -1.53 5.11
N PRO A 102 -20.50 -2.32 4.81
CA PRO A 102 -21.40 -2.04 3.70
C PRO A 102 -22.19 -0.76 3.94
N ARG A 103 -22.48 -0.02 2.86
CA ARG A 103 -23.13 1.30 2.91
C ARG A 103 -24.07 1.48 1.72
N PRO A 104 -25.08 2.35 1.80
CA PRO A 104 -25.91 2.67 0.65
C PRO A 104 -25.08 3.13 -0.55
N ALA A 105 -25.57 2.79 -1.76
CA ALA A 105 -24.95 3.20 -3.00
C ALA A 105 -24.71 4.73 -3.04
N GLY A 106 -23.54 5.14 -3.52
CA GLY A 106 -23.15 6.55 -3.58
C GLY A 106 -22.73 7.18 -2.24
N SER A 107 -22.72 6.42 -1.13
CA SER A 107 -22.21 6.93 0.15
C SER A 107 -20.77 7.44 0.01
N ALA A 108 -20.54 8.69 0.41
CA ALA A 108 -19.22 9.30 0.41
C ALA A 108 -18.42 9.06 1.70
N LEU A 109 -18.89 8.18 2.58
CA LEU A 109 -18.19 7.85 3.83
C LEU A 109 -17.24 6.68 3.61
N PHE A 110 -16.00 6.83 4.06
CA PHE A 110 -14.95 5.82 3.98
C PHE A 110 -14.39 5.52 5.37
N ASP A 111 -13.93 4.29 5.57
CA ASP A 111 -13.41 3.81 6.84
C ASP A 111 -11.91 4.03 6.95
N GLU A 112 -11.22 4.04 5.82
CA GLU A 112 -9.79 4.27 5.74
C GLU A 112 -9.43 4.92 4.41
N ILE A 113 -8.48 5.86 4.42
CA ILE A 113 -7.94 6.47 3.21
C ILE A 113 -6.42 6.34 3.29
N ASN A 114 -5.85 5.63 2.32
CA ASN A 114 -4.39 5.47 2.23
C ASN A 114 -3.88 6.22 1.01
N VAL A 115 -2.76 6.93 1.16
CA VAL A 115 -2.09 7.63 0.06
C VAL A 115 -0.64 7.22 0.03
N ILE A 116 -0.15 6.91 -1.16
CA ILE A 116 1.23 6.56 -1.44
C ILE A 116 1.75 7.57 -2.44
N SER A 117 2.88 8.20 -2.12
CA SER A 117 3.57 9.14 -3.00
C SER A 117 4.98 8.64 -3.27
N HIS A 118 5.32 8.46 -4.54
CA HIS A 118 6.53 7.79 -4.99
C HIS A 118 7.27 8.61 -6.05
N SER A 119 8.58 8.80 -5.88
CA SER A 119 9.42 9.51 -6.86
C SER A 119 10.04 8.55 -7.85
N LEU A 120 9.74 8.70 -9.14
CA LEU A 120 10.38 7.92 -10.21
C LEU A 120 11.86 8.27 -10.39
N LYS A 121 12.29 9.45 -9.92
CA LYS A 121 13.69 9.91 -10.02
C LYS A 121 14.63 9.10 -9.13
N ASN A 122 14.23 8.86 -7.88
CA ASN A 122 15.12 8.31 -6.86
C ASN A 122 14.49 7.18 -6.03
N GLY A 123 13.21 6.89 -6.19
CA GLY A 123 12.51 5.82 -5.49
C GLY A 123 12.02 6.17 -4.09
N LYS A 124 12.25 7.40 -3.61
CA LYS A 124 11.76 7.84 -2.30
C LYS A 124 10.23 7.73 -2.27
N THR A 125 9.71 7.14 -1.19
CA THR A 125 8.28 6.84 -1.04
C THR A 125 7.77 7.33 0.30
N CYS A 126 6.58 7.94 0.30
CA CYS A 126 5.86 8.40 1.49
C CYS A 126 4.51 7.72 1.63
N TRP A 127 4.07 7.57 2.88
CA TRP A 127 2.88 6.80 3.26
C TRP A 127 2.00 7.62 4.20
N PHE A 128 0.72 7.73 3.87
CA PHE A 128 -0.26 8.44 4.69
C PHE A 128 -1.51 7.57 4.85
N THR A 129 -2.05 7.55 6.06
CA THR A 129 -3.28 6.83 6.38
C THR A 129 -4.18 7.73 7.22
N ALA A 130 -5.46 7.77 6.87
CA ALA A 130 -6.54 8.28 7.69
C ALA A 130 -7.44 7.10 8.07
N LYS A 131 -7.88 7.02 9.32
CA LYS A 131 -8.81 5.97 9.80
C LYS A 131 -10.02 6.60 10.47
N ALA A 132 -11.20 6.09 10.15
CA ALA A 132 -12.41 6.42 10.87
C ALA A 132 -12.34 5.89 12.31
N ALA A 133 -13.03 6.56 13.23
CA ALA A 133 -13.14 6.10 14.61
C ALA A 133 -13.99 4.82 14.68
N ALA A 134 -13.51 3.83 15.42
CA ALA A 134 -14.28 2.64 15.76
C ALA A 134 -15.36 2.96 16.83
N PRO A 135 -16.47 2.21 16.89
CA PRO A 135 -16.85 1.15 15.95
C PRO A 135 -17.29 1.72 14.59
N LEU A 136 -16.98 0.98 13.51
CA LEU A 136 -17.41 1.33 12.17
C LEU A 136 -18.90 1.08 12.00
N THR A 137 -19.62 2.02 11.38
CA THR A 137 -21.07 1.89 11.12
C THR A 137 -21.42 2.43 9.75
N ALA A 138 -22.57 2.03 9.20
CA ALA A 138 -23.03 2.49 7.89
C ALA A 138 -23.20 4.02 7.78
N THR A 139 -23.33 4.73 8.90
CA THR A 139 -23.59 6.19 8.97
C THR A 139 -22.41 7.01 9.51
N SER A 140 -21.35 6.38 10.02
CA SER A 140 -20.12 7.07 10.48
C SER A 140 -18.96 6.79 9.52
N GLY A 141 -18.03 7.73 9.35
CA GLY A 141 -16.85 7.54 8.50
C GLY A 141 -16.16 8.86 8.17
N ILE A 142 -15.06 8.77 7.42
CA ILE A 142 -14.38 9.93 6.84
C ILE A 142 -15.17 10.37 5.61
N ASP A 143 -15.56 11.65 5.57
CA ASP A 143 -16.18 12.23 4.39
C ASP A 143 -15.16 12.38 3.27
N GLY A 144 -15.26 11.50 2.27
CA GLY A 144 -14.36 11.45 1.13
C GLY A 144 -14.69 12.44 0.02
N ARG A 145 -15.68 13.33 0.19
CA ARG A 145 -16.00 14.36 -0.82
C ARG A 145 -14.85 15.35 -1.01
N TRP A 146 -14.15 15.69 0.08
CA TRP A 146 -13.00 16.59 0.04
C TRP A 146 -11.99 16.27 1.15
N VAL A 147 -11.08 15.36 0.84
CA VAL A 147 -10.02 14.89 1.72
C VAL A 147 -8.88 15.90 1.74
N PRO A 148 -8.44 16.36 2.92
CA PRO A 148 -7.38 17.33 2.97
C PRO A 148 -6.05 16.75 2.49
N SER A 149 -5.23 17.56 1.83
CA SER A 149 -3.85 17.16 1.52
C SER A 149 -3.06 16.86 2.81
N PRO A 150 -2.29 15.76 2.86
CA PRO A 150 -1.42 15.43 3.98
C PRO A 150 -0.03 16.10 3.88
N SER A 151 0.28 16.78 2.78
CA SER A 151 1.65 17.23 2.47
C SER A 151 1.74 18.69 2.07
N THR A 152 0.76 19.53 2.43
CA THR A 152 0.79 20.93 2.00
C THR A 152 2.01 21.65 2.54
N PHE A 153 2.73 22.38 1.68
CA PHE A 153 3.95 23.11 2.09
C PHE A 153 3.69 24.19 3.14
N THR A 154 2.46 24.70 3.18
CA THR A 154 2.06 25.77 4.10
C THR A 154 0.89 25.32 4.96
N ARG A 155 0.80 25.83 6.20
CA ARG A 155 -0.38 25.67 7.07
C ARG A 155 -1.57 26.51 6.61
N LYS A 156 -1.59 26.97 5.36
CA LYS A 156 -2.69 27.77 4.85
C LYS A 156 -3.98 26.94 4.91
N PRO A 157 -5.12 27.56 5.23
CA PRO A 157 -6.40 26.89 5.11
C PRO A 157 -6.51 26.29 3.71
N GLN A 158 -6.85 25.00 3.63
CA GLN A 158 -7.06 24.38 2.34
C GLN A 158 -8.28 25.00 1.68
N LEU A 159 -8.18 25.20 0.36
CA LEU A 159 -9.28 25.73 -0.43
C LEU A 159 -10.49 24.77 -0.35
N ALA A 160 -11.68 25.35 -0.42
CA ALA A 160 -12.88 24.54 -0.63
C ALA A 160 -12.78 23.79 -1.96
N SER A 161 -13.49 22.67 -2.07
CA SER A 161 -13.65 21.95 -3.33
C SER A 161 -14.26 22.87 -4.40
N PRO A 162 -14.15 22.53 -5.69
CA PRO A 162 -14.85 23.24 -6.77
C PRO A 162 -16.37 23.39 -6.50
N GLU A 163 -16.96 22.44 -5.77
CA GLU A 163 -18.37 22.41 -5.36
C GLU A 163 -18.63 23.09 -4.01
N GLY A 164 -17.63 23.76 -3.42
CA GLY A 164 -17.77 24.51 -2.17
C GLY A 164 -17.66 23.68 -0.88
N VAL A 165 -17.26 22.39 -0.96
CA VAL A 165 -17.06 21.55 0.22
C VAL A 165 -15.78 21.95 0.95
N LYS A 166 -15.86 22.29 2.24
CA LYS A 166 -14.67 22.61 3.04
C LYS A 166 -14.01 21.34 3.56
N ALA A 167 -12.69 21.24 3.40
CA ALA A 167 -11.92 20.12 3.96
C ALA A 167 -11.89 20.22 5.49
N LEU A 168 -11.88 19.06 6.15
CA LEU A 168 -11.53 19.01 7.57
C LEU A 168 -10.04 19.38 7.76
N PRO A 169 -9.62 19.85 8.94
CA PRO A 169 -8.21 20.06 9.25
C PRO A 169 -7.41 18.76 9.06
N ALA A 170 -6.24 18.85 8.40
CA ALA A 170 -5.44 17.68 8.06
C ALA A 170 -5.03 16.84 9.29
N ASP A 171 -4.72 17.49 10.41
CA ASP A 171 -4.37 16.88 11.70
C ASP A 171 -5.55 16.17 12.40
N LYS A 172 -6.78 16.39 11.92
CA LYS A 172 -7.99 15.70 12.38
C LYS A 172 -8.35 14.50 11.50
N VAL A 173 -7.77 14.40 10.31
CA VAL A 173 -8.06 13.32 9.35
C VAL A 173 -6.91 12.33 9.30
N TRP A 174 -5.67 12.81 9.14
CA TRP A 174 -4.51 11.97 8.95
C TRP A 174 -3.89 11.55 10.27
N GLN A 175 -3.43 10.30 10.31
CA GLN A 175 -2.61 9.78 11.40
C GLN A 175 -1.22 10.42 11.37
N THR A 176 -0.54 10.43 12.52
CA THR A 176 0.86 10.87 12.62
C THR A 176 1.78 9.88 11.90
N PRO A 177 2.96 10.31 11.40
CA PRO A 177 3.93 9.40 10.78
C PRO A 177 4.32 8.25 11.73
N HIS A 178 4.41 8.52 13.04
CA HIS A 178 4.59 7.49 14.05
C HIS A 178 3.47 6.45 14.05
N GLN A 179 2.20 6.85 14.08
CA GLN A 179 1.08 5.92 14.04
C GLN A 179 1.08 5.04 12.79
N VAL A 180 1.41 5.62 11.63
CA VAL A 180 1.45 4.91 10.35
C VAL A 180 2.63 3.92 10.31
N ALA A 181 3.85 4.39 10.59
CA ALA A 181 5.07 3.59 10.53
C ALA A 181 5.08 2.41 11.51
N TRP A 182 4.40 2.56 12.66
CA TRP A 182 4.38 1.58 13.73
C TRP A 182 3.06 0.79 13.82
N SER A 183 2.13 1.02 12.90
CA SER A 183 0.90 0.21 12.79
C SER A 183 1.20 -1.26 12.53
N GLN A 184 0.23 -2.13 12.79
CA GLN A 184 0.36 -3.58 12.60
C GLN A 184 -0.79 -4.09 11.71
N PRO A 185 -0.51 -4.52 10.47
CA PRO A 185 0.77 -4.41 9.77
C PRO A 185 1.06 -2.96 9.32
N ALA A 186 2.34 -2.58 9.36
CA ALA A 186 2.78 -1.27 8.87
C ALA A 186 2.71 -1.19 7.34
N CYS A 187 2.55 0.00 6.76
CA CYS A 187 2.53 0.17 5.29
C CYS A 187 3.77 -0.47 4.64
N ILE A 188 4.94 -0.20 5.19
CA ILE A 188 6.22 -0.76 4.71
C ILE A 188 6.33 -2.28 4.85
N ASN A 189 5.52 -2.92 5.71
CA ASN A 189 5.46 -4.38 5.83
C ASN A 189 4.72 -5.00 4.64
N CYS A 190 3.55 -4.45 4.28
CA CYS A 190 2.76 -4.89 3.13
C CYS A 190 3.42 -4.53 1.80
N HIS A 191 4.08 -3.38 1.75
CA HIS A 191 4.70 -2.82 0.55
C HIS A 191 6.20 -3.13 0.42
N ASP A 192 6.68 -4.22 1.00
CA ASP A 192 8.11 -4.55 1.08
C ASP A 192 8.83 -4.75 -0.26
N SER A 193 8.09 -4.91 -1.36
CA SER A 193 8.60 -5.02 -2.73
C SER A 193 8.36 -3.80 -3.63
N GLY A 194 7.66 -2.76 -3.18
CA GLY A 194 7.40 -1.62 -4.04
C GLY A 194 6.39 -0.62 -3.51
N PRO A 195 6.29 0.55 -4.14
CA PRO A 195 5.33 1.57 -3.73
C PRO A 195 3.90 1.07 -3.92
N PHE A 196 3.60 0.42 -5.04
CA PHE A 196 2.27 -0.07 -5.37
C PHE A 196 2.29 -1.60 -5.53
N MET A 197 1.38 -2.28 -4.84
CA MET A 197 1.27 -3.73 -4.85
C MET A 197 0.14 -4.14 -5.80
N TYR A 198 0.46 -5.00 -6.76
CA TYR A 198 -0.55 -5.57 -7.64
C TYR A 198 -1.37 -6.64 -6.92
N SER A 199 -2.69 -6.59 -7.07
CA SER A 199 -3.61 -7.66 -6.68
C SER A 199 -4.79 -7.72 -7.64
N PRO A 200 -5.48 -8.88 -7.77
CA PRO A 200 -6.68 -8.98 -8.59
C PRO A 200 -7.74 -7.95 -8.20
N TYR A 201 -7.82 -7.57 -6.93
CA TYR A 201 -8.74 -6.56 -6.43
C TYR A 201 -8.58 -5.22 -7.12
N ILE A 202 -7.38 -4.63 -7.04
CA ILE A 202 -7.11 -3.29 -7.58
C ILE A 202 -6.94 -3.30 -9.10
N ALA A 203 -6.54 -4.45 -9.67
CA ALA A 203 -6.37 -4.64 -11.12
C ALA A 203 -7.67 -4.55 -11.93
N GLN A 204 -8.81 -4.48 -11.23
CA GLN A 204 -10.11 -4.19 -11.85
C GLN A 204 -10.28 -2.72 -12.24
N THR A 205 -9.38 -1.85 -11.80
CA THR A 205 -9.39 -0.41 -12.07
C THR A 205 -8.24 -0.01 -12.99
N THR A 206 -8.35 1.14 -13.63
CA THR A 206 -7.22 1.76 -14.34
C THR A 206 -6.35 2.63 -13.43
N GLN A 207 -6.53 2.54 -12.10
CA GLN A 207 -6.03 3.51 -11.12
C GLN A 207 -4.82 3.02 -10.33
N LEU A 208 -4.00 2.14 -10.93
CA LEU A 208 -2.77 1.62 -10.31
C LEU A 208 -1.54 2.08 -11.09
N PRO A 209 -0.72 3.00 -10.55
CA PRO A 209 0.55 3.33 -11.16
C PRO A 209 1.48 2.11 -11.18
N GLY A 210 2.24 1.95 -12.28
CA GLY A 210 3.19 0.85 -12.45
C GLY A 210 4.62 1.36 -12.52
N ASP A 211 5.49 0.91 -11.62
CA ASP A 211 6.94 1.03 -11.76
C ASP A 211 7.66 -0.20 -11.19
N PRO A 212 7.49 -1.40 -11.80
CA PRO A 212 8.09 -2.63 -11.28
C PRO A 212 9.63 -2.58 -11.31
N PHE A 213 10.21 -1.80 -12.22
CA PHE A 213 11.65 -1.78 -12.51
C PHE A 213 12.40 -0.58 -11.95
N GLY A 214 11.71 0.45 -11.48
CA GLY A 214 12.34 1.67 -10.98
C GLY A 214 12.92 1.55 -9.59
N ASN A 215 13.38 2.68 -9.10
CA ASN A 215 14.04 2.76 -7.80
C ASN A 215 13.02 2.61 -6.68
N TYR A 216 13.42 1.99 -5.57
CA TYR A 216 12.54 1.88 -4.40
C TYR A 216 13.32 2.13 -3.11
N GLN A 217 12.91 3.18 -2.40
CA GLN A 217 13.50 3.64 -1.15
C GLN A 217 12.40 3.97 -0.12
N PRO A 218 11.76 2.95 0.47
CA PRO A 218 10.61 3.13 1.39
C PRO A 218 10.95 3.78 2.73
N LYS A 219 12.24 3.75 3.11
CA LYS A 219 12.76 4.25 4.38
C LYS A 219 13.46 5.61 4.26
N ALA A 220 13.41 6.27 3.10
CA ALA A 220 14.26 7.43 2.86
C ALA A 220 13.74 8.74 3.49
N ILE A 221 12.45 8.83 3.81
CA ILE A 221 11.79 10.03 4.33
C ILE A 221 11.08 9.70 5.65
N GLY A 222 11.24 10.58 6.64
CA GLY A 222 10.67 10.43 7.99
C GLY A 222 11.49 9.51 8.90
N GLU A 223 11.79 9.99 10.11
CA GLU A 223 12.60 9.25 11.08
C GLU A 223 11.86 8.01 11.64
N ASP A 224 10.53 8.09 11.78
CA ASP A 224 9.73 6.95 12.22
C ASP A 224 9.78 5.78 11.21
N PHE A 225 9.70 6.07 9.91
CA PHE A 225 9.80 5.05 8.86
C PHE A 225 11.20 4.44 8.79
N LYS A 226 12.27 5.23 8.97
CA LYS A 226 13.64 4.71 9.08
C LYS A 226 13.78 3.71 10.24
N LYS A 227 13.27 4.08 11.42
CA LYS A 227 13.32 3.23 12.62
C LYS A 227 12.47 1.97 12.47
N ALA A 228 11.25 2.11 11.96
CA ALA A 228 10.36 0.99 11.69
C ALA A 228 11.00 0.00 10.70
N TRP A 229 11.59 0.51 9.61
CA TRP A 229 12.30 -0.32 8.63
C TRP A 229 13.46 -1.10 9.25
N ALA A 230 14.29 -0.43 10.05
CA ALA A 230 15.42 -1.07 10.73
C ALA A 230 14.95 -2.16 11.70
N ARG A 231 13.89 -1.89 12.48
CA ARG A 231 13.29 -2.87 13.40
C ARG A 231 12.73 -4.09 12.68
N LEU A 232 12.14 -3.91 11.50
CA LEU A 232 11.59 -5.01 10.71
C LEU A 232 12.68 -5.88 10.04
N HIS A 233 13.96 -5.50 10.17
CA HIS A 233 15.07 -6.16 9.48
C HIS A 233 14.77 -6.36 7.99
N ALA A 234 14.23 -5.33 7.35
CA ALA A 234 13.64 -5.47 6.04
C ALA A 234 14.70 -5.38 4.93
N PHE A 235 14.65 -6.32 3.99
CA PHE A 235 15.56 -6.46 2.86
C PHE A 235 14.86 -7.11 1.65
N GLY A 236 15.47 -6.97 0.47
CA GLY A 236 15.04 -7.64 -0.74
C GLY A 236 15.71 -9.01 -0.90
N ILE A 237 15.06 -9.92 -1.62
CA ILE A 237 15.54 -11.26 -1.92
C ILE A 237 15.54 -11.46 -3.44
N THR A 238 16.57 -12.10 -3.97
CA THR A 238 16.61 -12.54 -5.37
C THR A 238 17.44 -13.81 -5.52
N THR A 239 17.35 -14.44 -6.70
CA THR A 239 18.19 -15.58 -7.09
C THR A 239 18.65 -15.40 -8.53
N ARG A 240 19.84 -15.92 -8.86
CA ARG A 240 20.40 -15.78 -10.22
C ARG A 240 19.50 -16.47 -11.26
N GLY A 241 19.16 -15.74 -12.31
CA GLY A 241 18.41 -16.28 -13.46
C GLY A 241 16.96 -16.67 -13.15
N ASN A 242 16.37 -16.07 -12.12
CA ASN A 242 15.00 -16.39 -11.70
C ASN A 242 13.97 -15.61 -12.52
N THR A 243 13.03 -16.36 -13.11
CA THR A 243 12.00 -15.82 -14.00
C THR A 243 10.97 -14.95 -13.29
N CYS A 244 10.72 -15.17 -11.99
CA CYS A 244 9.83 -14.33 -11.19
C CYS A 244 10.50 -12.98 -10.91
N THR A 245 11.75 -12.99 -10.45
CA THR A 245 12.46 -11.75 -10.11
C THR A 245 12.97 -10.97 -11.31
N ALA A 246 12.75 -11.48 -12.53
CA ALA A 246 12.94 -10.73 -13.76
C ALA A 246 11.92 -9.59 -13.90
N CYS A 247 10.74 -9.72 -13.26
CA CYS A 247 9.67 -8.72 -13.28
C CYS A 247 9.27 -8.22 -11.88
N HIS A 248 9.46 -9.06 -10.85
CA HIS A 248 9.04 -8.75 -9.49
C HIS A 248 10.24 -8.49 -8.57
N ARG A 249 10.19 -7.37 -7.84
CA ARG A 249 10.99 -7.22 -6.63
C ARG A 249 10.35 -8.06 -5.53
N MET A 250 11.15 -8.64 -4.65
CA MET A 250 10.68 -9.47 -3.54
C MET A 250 11.30 -8.95 -2.25
N GLY A 251 10.47 -8.59 -1.27
CA GLY A 251 10.91 -8.34 0.10
C GLY A 251 10.82 -9.58 0.98
N ASN A 252 11.45 -9.54 2.14
CA ASN A 252 11.43 -10.62 3.14
C ASN A 252 10.19 -10.66 4.05
N MET A 253 9.27 -9.71 3.88
CA MET A 253 8.07 -9.55 4.70
C MET A 253 6.85 -10.06 3.93
N ASN A 254 5.86 -9.20 3.63
CA ASN A 254 4.61 -9.60 2.99
C ASN A 254 4.84 -10.36 1.67
N SER A 255 5.81 -9.93 0.87
CA SER A 255 6.16 -10.61 -0.38
C SER A 255 6.48 -12.09 -0.16
N CYS A 256 7.39 -12.41 0.76
CA CYS A 256 7.78 -13.79 1.07
C CYS A 256 6.74 -14.57 1.90
N GLN A 257 6.08 -13.90 2.84
CA GLN A 257 5.22 -14.55 3.83
C GLN A 257 3.79 -14.80 3.34
N VAL A 258 3.30 -13.95 2.43
CA VAL A 258 1.89 -13.96 2.02
C VAL A 258 1.75 -13.86 0.51
N ALA A 259 2.20 -12.75 -0.09
CA ALA A 259 1.84 -12.38 -1.45
C ALA A 259 2.34 -13.41 -2.48
N MET A 260 3.57 -13.91 -2.34
CA MET A 260 4.12 -14.94 -3.24
C MET A 260 3.27 -16.21 -3.26
N GLN A 261 2.82 -16.68 -2.10
CA GLN A 261 2.05 -17.93 -2.03
C GLN A 261 0.63 -17.72 -2.55
N GLN A 262 0.00 -16.58 -2.26
CA GLN A 262 -1.34 -16.27 -2.75
C GLN A 262 -1.38 -15.99 -4.25
N SER A 263 -0.35 -15.33 -4.79
CA SER A 263 -0.26 -14.95 -6.20
C SER A 263 0.17 -16.08 -7.13
N THR A 264 0.55 -17.24 -6.57
CA THR A 264 0.97 -18.43 -7.32
C THR A 264 0.12 -19.65 -7.01
N GLY A 265 -1.08 -19.45 -6.44
CA GLY A 265 -2.02 -20.51 -6.14
C GLY A 265 -1.64 -21.48 -5.02
N ASN A 266 -0.49 -21.30 -4.36
CA ASN A 266 -0.03 -22.15 -3.25
C ASN A 266 -0.74 -21.86 -1.92
N ALA A 267 -1.33 -20.69 -1.77
CA ALA A 267 -2.14 -20.34 -0.60
C ALA A 267 -3.51 -19.78 -1.02
N THR A 268 -4.52 -20.07 -0.20
CA THR A 268 -5.86 -19.55 -0.43
C THR A 268 -5.94 -18.05 -0.17
N GLN A 269 -6.69 -17.36 -1.01
CA GLN A 269 -7.07 -15.96 -0.83
C GLN A 269 -8.12 -15.84 0.27
N GLN A 270 -7.85 -15.04 1.31
CA GLN A 270 -8.83 -14.75 2.35
C GLN A 270 -10.02 -14.01 1.74
N GLY A 271 -11.23 -14.52 1.95
CA GLY A 271 -12.45 -13.99 1.31
C GLY A 271 -12.60 -14.36 -0.17
N GLY A 272 -11.71 -15.17 -0.74
CA GLY A 272 -11.84 -15.67 -2.11
C GLY A 272 -12.86 -16.80 -2.20
N ASN A 273 -13.74 -16.74 -3.20
CA ASN A 273 -14.67 -17.83 -3.53
C ASN A 273 -13.97 -18.96 -4.31
N GLU A 274 -14.74 -19.88 -4.90
CA GLU A 274 -14.17 -20.99 -5.67
C GLU A 274 -13.50 -20.52 -6.96
N TRP A 275 -14.10 -19.54 -7.64
CA TRP A 275 -13.56 -18.97 -8.87
C TRP A 275 -12.15 -18.39 -8.66
N SER A 276 -11.93 -17.69 -7.55
CA SER A 276 -10.63 -17.06 -7.23
C SER A 276 -9.48 -18.07 -7.04
N ARG A 277 -9.80 -19.37 -6.89
CA ARG A 277 -8.82 -20.45 -6.65
C ARG A 277 -8.45 -21.20 -7.92
N ARG A 278 -9.19 -21.00 -9.01
CA ARG A 278 -8.97 -21.70 -10.28
C ARG A 278 -7.98 -20.92 -11.14
N PHE A 279 -7.11 -21.63 -11.86
CA PHE A 279 -6.26 -21.01 -12.87
C PHE A 279 -7.14 -20.38 -13.97
N PRO A 280 -6.82 -19.17 -14.48
CA PRO A 280 -5.64 -18.35 -14.19
C PRO A 280 -5.78 -17.45 -12.96
N GLN A 281 -6.93 -17.41 -12.28
CA GLN A 281 -7.25 -16.41 -11.25
C GLN A 281 -6.51 -16.60 -9.93
N SER A 282 -6.04 -17.82 -9.67
CA SER A 282 -5.11 -18.09 -8.58
C SER A 282 -3.66 -17.65 -8.87
N HIS A 283 -3.36 -17.25 -10.11
CA HIS A 283 -2.01 -16.92 -10.58
C HIS A 283 -1.97 -15.48 -11.10
N TRP A 284 -1.59 -14.55 -10.23
CA TRP A 284 -1.78 -13.13 -10.48
C TRP A 284 -0.70 -12.60 -11.42
N MET A 285 -1.10 -12.30 -12.65
CA MET A 285 -0.28 -11.67 -13.66
C MET A 285 -1.04 -10.51 -14.30
N SER A 286 -0.30 -9.56 -14.88
CA SER A 286 -0.92 -8.45 -15.60
C SER A 286 -1.86 -8.96 -16.71
N PRO A 287 -2.94 -8.23 -17.03
CA PRO A 287 -3.78 -8.56 -18.18
C PRO A 287 -2.96 -8.81 -19.45
N GLY A 288 -3.31 -9.85 -20.21
CA GLY A 288 -2.58 -10.24 -21.42
C GLY A 288 -1.46 -11.26 -21.22
N ASN A 289 -1.10 -11.62 -19.98
CA ASN A 289 -0.18 -12.72 -19.72
C ASN A 289 -0.90 -14.08 -19.77
N LEU A 290 -1.27 -14.51 -20.99
CA LEU A 290 -2.22 -15.61 -21.27
C LEU A 290 -1.56 -17.00 -21.33
N HIS A 291 -0.82 -17.37 -20.28
CA HIS A 291 -0.33 -18.74 -20.18
C HIS A 291 -1.48 -19.73 -19.90
N SER A 292 -1.40 -20.92 -20.47
CA SER A 292 -2.06 -22.10 -19.88
C SER A 292 -1.36 -22.48 -18.57
N GLN A 293 -2.03 -23.26 -17.71
CA GLN A 293 -1.41 -23.73 -16.47
C GLN A 293 -0.12 -24.50 -16.74
N ALA A 294 -0.11 -25.38 -17.75
CA ALA A 294 1.08 -26.15 -18.12
C ALA A 294 2.26 -25.25 -18.53
N GLN A 295 2.02 -24.20 -19.33
CA GLN A 295 3.06 -23.25 -19.71
C GLN A 295 3.56 -22.43 -18.51
N TRP A 296 2.65 -22.04 -17.62
CA TRP A 296 3.03 -21.34 -16.39
C TRP A 296 3.92 -22.23 -15.51
N ASP A 297 3.53 -23.48 -15.33
CA ASP A 297 4.27 -24.44 -14.53
C ASP A 297 5.68 -24.66 -15.09
N GLU A 298 5.80 -24.88 -16.40
CA GLU A 298 7.07 -25.04 -17.09
C GLU A 298 8.00 -23.83 -16.90
N GLN A 299 7.45 -22.62 -17.03
CA GLN A 299 8.25 -21.39 -17.02
C GLN A 299 8.61 -20.89 -15.61
N PHE A 300 7.72 -21.09 -14.63
CA PHE A 300 7.82 -20.41 -13.33
C PHE A 300 7.99 -21.35 -12.13
N SER A 301 7.56 -22.61 -12.18
CA SER A 301 7.57 -23.47 -10.99
C SER A 301 8.96 -23.66 -10.38
N GLN A 302 10.01 -23.81 -11.20
CA GLN A 302 11.37 -23.97 -10.66
C GLN A 302 11.88 -22.67 -10.01
N SER A 303 11.61 -21.53 -10.64
CA SER A 303 11.96 -20.21 -10.10
C SER A 303 11.22 -19.92 -8.79
N LEU A 304 9.94 -20.26 -8.72
CA LEU A 304 9.15 -20.14 -7.51
C LEU A 304 9.73 -20.99 -6.37
N LYS A 305 10.06 -22.26 -6.63
CA LYS A 305 10.69 -23.14 -5.62
C LYS A 305 12.00 -22.57 -5.08
N LYS A 306 12.87 -22.05 -5.97
CA LYS A 306 14.14 -21.42 -5.58
C LYS A 306 13.90 -20.17 -4.73
N LEU A 307 12.93 -19.34 -5.12
CA LEU A 307 12.60 -18.12 -4.40
C LEU A 307 11.99 -18.42 -3.03
N ALA A 308 11.08 -19.39 -2.94
CA ALA A 308 10.50 -19.86 -1.68
C ALA A 308 11.58 -20.38 -0.71
N ALA A 309 12.53 -21.17 -1.19
CA ALA A 309 13.66 -21.60 -0.38
C ALA A 309 14.49 -20.43 0.16
N CYS A 310 14.65 -19.34 -0.61
CA CYS A 310 15.32 -18.14 -0.15
C CYS A 310 14.49 -17.27 0.81
N CYS A 311 13.16 -17.31 0.70
CA CYS A 311 12.28 -16.71 1.69
C CYS A 311 12.39 -17.43 3.06
N GLU A 312 12.52 -18.76 3.05
CA GLU A 312 12.70 -19.56 4.27
C GLU A 312 14.11 -19.41 4.86
N ASN A 313 15.14 -19.46 4.01
CA ASN A 313 16.54 -19.30 4.40
C ASN A 313 17.27 -18.34 3.45
N PRO A 314 17.32 -17.03 3.76
CA PRO A 314 17.98 -16.03 2.93
C PRO A 314 19.49 -16.22 2.77
N LYS A 315 20.12 -17.03 3.63
CA LYS A 315 21.55 -17.40 3.57
C LYS A 315 21.78 -18.73 2.84
N GLY A 316 20.72 -19.33 2.29
CA GLY A 316 20.78 -20.60 1.58
C GLY A 316 21.56 -20.52 0.27
N PRO A 317 21.96 -21.67 -0.30
CA PRO A 317 22.68 -21.72 -1.57
C PRO A 317 21.91 -21.03 -2.70
N GLY A 318 22.57 -20.08 -3.39
CA GLY A 318 22.01 -19.36 -4.53
C GLY A 318 21.10 -18.17 -4.18
N CYS A 319 20.84 -17.93 -2.89
CA CYS A 319 20.09 -16.77 -2.40
C CYS A 319 20.95 -15.50 -2.39
N GLN A 320 20.35 -14.38 -2.76
CA GLN A 320 20.99 -13.08 -2.76
C GLN A 320 20.10 -12.08 -2.01
N VAL A 321 20.70 -11.38 -1.05
CA VAL A 321 20.04 -10.28 -0.33
C VAL A 321 20.31 -8.97 -1.06
N VAL A 322 19.26 -8.18 -1.25
CA VAL A 322 19.29 -6.88 -1.89
C VAL A 322 18.97 -5.83 -0.84
N GLU A 323 19.85 -4.84 -0.68
CA GLU A 323 19.53 -3.70 0.17
C GLU A 323 18.71 -2.67 -0.61
N TYR A 324 17.62 -2.18 -0.01
CA TYR A 324 16.89 -1.04 -0.55
C TYR A 324 17.58 0.27 -0.17
N GLY A 325 17.90 1.05 -1.20
CA GLY A 325 18.63 2.30 -1.08
C GLY A 325 18.93 2.89 -2.45
N PRO A 326 19.67 4.01 -2.51
CA PRO A 326 20.09 4.57 -3.78
C PRO A 326 20.92 3.53 -4.55
N ARG A 327 20.62 3.34 -5.84
CA ARG A 327 21.48 2.52 -6.70
C ARG A 327 22.89 3.12 -6.66
N PRO A 328 23.95 2.29 -6.55
CA PRO A 328 25.31 2.78 -6.68
C PRO A 328 25.44 3.54 -8.00
N LYS A 329 26.10 4.71 -7.99
CA LYS A 329 26.47 5.39 -9.23
C LYS A 329 27.39 4.44 -10.00
N ARG A 330 26.96 4.02 -11.18
CA ARG A 330 27.82 3.34 -12.15
C ARG A 330 28.69 4.37 -12.87
#